data_AF-A0A967N649-F1
#
_entry.id   AF-A0A967N649-F1
#
_cell.length_a   1.000
_cell.length_b   1.000
_cell.length_c   1.000
_cell.angle_alpha   90.00
_cell.angle_beta   90.00
_cell.angle_gamma   90.00
#
_symmetry.space_group_name_H-M   'P 1'
#
loop_
_entity.id
_entity.type
_entity.pdbx_description
1 polymer ?
#
loop_
_entity_poly.entity_id
_entity_poly.type
_entity_poly.pdbx_seq_one_letter_code
_entity_poly.pdbx_strand_id
1 'polypeptide(L)' 'IAVDDGSTDETPALLRAWAARDPRIRVVRQGPRGIVAALERARALARGRFLARMDADDVAEAR' A
#
# COMPACT_ATOMS: atom_id res chain seq x y z
N ILE A 1 0.76 -4.51 2.07
CA ILE A 1 1.50 -3.92 0.92
C ILE A 1 0.80 -2.62 0.61
N ALA A 2 1.51 -1.49 0.66
CA ALA A 2 0.96 -0.21 0.25
C ALA A 2 1.46 0.12 -1.16
N VAL A 3 0.56 0.48 -2.07
CA VAL A 3 0.91 0.94 -3.41
C VAL A 3 0.61 2.43 -3.50
N ASP A 4 1.65 3.25 -3.55
CA ASP A 4 1.56 4.66 -3.85
C ASP A 4 1.42 4.83 -5.38
N ASP A 5 0.22 5.22 -5.81
CA ASP A 5 -0.12 5.42 -7.23
C ASP A 5 0.11 6.87 -7.69
N GLY A 6 1.22 7.47 -7.24
CA GLY A 6 1.67 8.76 -7.74
C GLY A 6 1.22 9.95 -6.89
N SER A 7 1.11 9.78 -5.57
CA SER A 7 0.87 10.89 -4.65
C SER A 7 1.91 12.00 -4.82
N THR A 8 1.43 13.24 -4.79
CA THR A 8 2.24 14.47 -4.94
C THR A 8 2.47 15.20 -3.62
N ASP A 9 1.99 14.65 -2.52
CA ASP A 9 2.11 15.17 -1.16
C ASP A 9 3.19 14.40 -0.37
N GLU A 10 3.10 14.41 0.97
CA GLU A 10 4.05 13.75 1.86
C GLU A 10 3.85 12.22 1.97
N THR A 11 2.79 11.67 1.37
CA THR A 11 2.45 10.24 1.41
C THR A 11 3.65 9.32 1.10
N PRO A 12 4.46 9.55 0.05
CA PRO A 12 5.59 8.68 -0.26
C PRO A 12 6.66 8.68 0.84
N ALA A 13 6.85 9.81 1.53
CA ALA A 13 7.81 9.92 2.63
C ALA A 13 7.30 9.21 3.89
N LEU A 14 6.02 9.38 4.23
CA LEU A 14 5.38 8.71 5.35
C LEU A 14 5.40 7.18 5.18
N LEU A 15 5.04 6.68 3.98
CA LEU A 15 5.08 5.24 3.69
C LEU A 15 6.50 4.67 3.82
N ARG A 16 7.53 5.38 3.32
CA ARG A 16 8.93 4.96 3.50
C ARG A 16 9.33 4.89 4.97
N ALA A 17 8.95 5.89 5.77
CA ALA A 17 9.23 5.91 7.19
C ALA A 17 8.59 4.72 7.93
N TRP A 18 7.35 4.38 7.59
CA TRP A 18 6.66 3.20 8.15
C TRP A 18 7.32 1.88 7.74
N ALA A 19 7.69 1.73 6.46
CA ALA A 19 8.40 0.54 5.99
C ALA A 19 9.79 0.36 6.65
N ALA A 20 10.45 1.46 7.02
CA ALA A 20 11.71 1.41 7.77
C ALA A 20 11.51 0.97 9.24
N ARG A 21 10.32 1.21 9.81
CA ARG A 21 9.99 0.87 11.21
C ARG A 21 9.42 -0.55 11.37
N ASP A 22 8.66 -1.03 10.40
CA ASP A 22 8.04 -2.36 10.44
C ASP A 22 8.31 -3.15 9.14
N PRO A 23 9.10 -4.24 9.19
CA PRO A 23 9.47 -5.01 8.00
C PRO A 23 8.29 -5.76 7.36
N ARG A 24 7.14 -5.85 8.04
CA ARG A 24 5.90 -6.39 7.45
C ARG A 24 5.28 -5.41 6.45
N ILE A 25 5.58 -4.12 6.57
CA ILE A 25 5.10 -3.07 5.66
C ILE A 25 6.01 -3.03 4.43
N ARG A 26 5.46 -3.44 3.29
CA ARG A 26 6.10 -3.35 1.98
C ARG A 26 5.44 -2.24 1.16
N VAL A 27 6.23 -1.29 0.68
CA VAL A 27 5.77 -0.15 -0.11
C VAL A 27 6.25 -0.29 -1.55
N VAL A 28 5.37 -0.02 -2.49
CA VAL A 28 5.71 0.08 -3.92
C VAL A 28 5.16 1.40 -4.45
N ARG A 29 5.97 2.12 -5.22
CA ARG A 29 5.56 3.35 -5.88
C ARG A 29 5.48 3.15 -7.38
N GLN A 30 4.48 3.79 -8.00
CA GLN A 30 4.31 3.88 -9.44
C GLN A 30 3.78 5.26 -9.84
N GLY A 31 3.77 5.55 -11.14
CA GLY A 31 3.00 6.69 -11.66
C GLY A 31 1.49 6.43 -11.67
N PRO A 32 0.66 7.47 -11.76
CA PRO A 32 -0.80 7.37 -11.61
C PRO A 32 -1.42 6.52 -12.71
N ARG A 33 -2.01 5.39 -12.30
CA ARG A 33 -2.69 4.43 -13.20
C ARG A 33 -4.08 4.04 -12.70
N GLY A 34 -4.53 4.64 -11.60
CA GLY A 34 -5.82 4.41 -10.98
C GLY A 34 -5.83 3.20 -10.04
N ILE A 35 -6.87 3.13 -9.22
CA ILE A 35 -7.02 2.17 -8.12
C ILE A 35 -6.96 0.71 -8.59
N VAL A 36 -7.56 0.38 -9.73
CA VAL A 36 -7.56 -1.00 -10.26
C VAL A 36 -6.14 -1.46 -10.58
N ALA A 37 -5.34 -0.62 -11.25
CA ALA A 37 -3.96 -0.95 -11.59
C ALA A 37 -3.08 -1.06 -10.32
N ALA A 38 -3.31 -0.21 -9.32
CA ALA A 38 -2.63 -0.27 -8.04
C ALA A 38 -2.95 -1.57 -7.26
N LEU A 39 -4.22 -1.98 -7.24
CA LEU A 39 -4.66 -3.21 -6.57
C LEU A 39 -4.13 -4.47 -7.26
N GLU A 40 -4.15 -4.52 -8.60
CA GLU A 40 -3.56 -5.63 -9.35
C GLU A 40 -2.05 -5.72 -9.12
N ARG A 41 -1.35 -4.58 -9.02
CA ARG A 41 0.06 -4.55 -8.63
C ARG A 41 0.28 -5.11 -7.22
N ALA A 42 -0.56 -4.74 -6.26
CA ALA A 42 -0.50 -5.26 -4.90
C ALA A 42 -0.76 -6.78 -4.86
N ARG A 43 -1.78 -7.26 -5.59
CA ARG A 43 -2.15 -8.68 -5.71
C ARG A 43 -1.01 -9.51 -6.28
N ALA A 44 -0.36 -9.06 -7.34
CA ALA A 44 0.77 -9.75 -7.95
C ALA A 44 2.00 -9.86 -7.02
N LEU A 45 2.13 -8.96 -6.04
CA LEU A 45 3.23 -8.93 -5.07
C LEU A 45 2.90 -9.61 -3.75
N ALA A 46 1.62 -9.90 -3.50
CA ALA A 46 1.14 -10.57 -2.31
C ALA A 46 1.61 -12.03 -2.27
N ARG A 47 1.92 -12.52 -1.07
CA ARG A 47 2.41 -13.88 -0.84
C ARG A 47 1.61 -14.63 0.23
N GLY A 48 0.58 -13.99 0.79
CA GLY A 48 -0.26 -14.58 1.83
C GLY A 48 -1.28 -15.55 1.23
N ARG A 49 -1.75 -16.48 2.06
CA ARG A 49 -2.88 -17.38 1.70
C ARG A 49 -4.18 -16.61 1.46
N PHE A 50 -4.36 -15.50 2.17
CA PHE A 50 -5.52 -14.63 2.07
C PHE A 50 -5.10 -13.23 1.63
N LEU A 51 -6.01 -12.55 0.92
CA LEU A 51 -5.86 -11.17 0.51
C LEU A 51 -6.99 -10.35 1.13
N ALA A 52 -6.63 -9.28 1.84
CA ALA A 52 -7.56 -8.26 2.30
C ALA A 52 -7.22 -6.95 1.58
N ARG A 53 -8.25 -6.21 1.17
CA ARG A 53 -8.16 -4.86 0.62
C ARG A 53 -8.62 -3.86 1.69
N MET A 54 -7.97 -2.70 1.73
CA MET A 54 -8.31 -1.58 2.59
C MET A 54 -8.01 -0.29 1.82
N ASP A 55 -8.91 0.69 1.92
CA ASP A 55 -8.66 2.02 1.38
C ASP A 55 -7.83 2.85 2.37
N ALA A 56 -7.09 3.84 1.86
CA ALA A 56 -6.08 4.57 2.65
C ALA A 56 -6.70 5.55 3.66
N ASP A 57 -7.98 5.84 3.52
CA ASP A 57 -8.81 6.67 4.37
C ASP A 57 -9.62 5.87 5.42
N ASP A 58 -9.49 4.54 5.43
CA ASP A 58 -10.15 3.67 6.40
C ASP A 58 -9.21 3.20 7.53
N VAL A 59 -9.80 2.77 8.65
CA VAL A 59 -9.09 2.12 9.76
C VAL A 59 -9.77 0.79 10.10
N ALA A 60 -8.99 -0.30 10.19
CA ALA A 60 -9.48 -1.55 10.76
C ALA A 60 -9.22 -1.62 12.26
N GLU A 61 -10.25 -1.98 13.01
CA GLU A 61 -10.17 -2.19 14.45
C GLU A 61 -9.96 -3.67 14.77
N ALA A 62 -9.09 -3.94 15.74
CA ALA A 62 -9.05 -5.23 16.39
C ALA A 62 -10.25 -5.30 17.35
N ARG A 63 -11.16 -6.24 17.11
CA ARG A 63 -12.16 -6.61 18.12
C ARG A 63 -11.50 -7.40 19.24
#